data_AF-A0A2L2NCW9-F1
#
_entry.id   AF-A0A2L2NCW9-F1
#
_cell.length_a   1.000
_cell.length_b   1.000
_cell.length_c   1.000
_cell.angle_alpha   90.00
_cell.angle_beta   90.00
_cell.angle_gamma   90.00
#
_symmetry.space_group_name_H-M   'P 1'
#
loop_
_entity.id
_entity.type
_entity.pdbx_description
1 polymer ?
#
loop_
_entity_poly.entity_id
_entity_poly.type
_entity_poly.pdbx_seq_one_letter_code
_entity_poly.pdbx_strand_id
1 'polypeptide(L)'
;MKKFLRYLGLGLLSTFLTATPGLGAERISFYYPPFGEFSLSVDSLETFAKVGKIDRDFSFYASRATPEQLAQLRDLLQQRFNVSPTLVSQVTYSPTGEQLVQQLGKLLLTESRKNGFYAIRASLILAAADDKEGLTVVNLLRKFPSNTIRVNFTEGLRIVDDLSQLIKKKDEVFASLQKEAIAEAANSTVDFSKQADLRSPGKFRWQKKSLDLNDISRNRRLPVDIYLPTTQNSEPTDKNSLSPPFPLIVISHGLASDRSTFVYLAEHLASYGFAVAVLEHPGSNAQRIQQYFAGLAGPPDGTEFINRPIDVKYLLNELERRDKTDPTLQGKLNFQQIGAIGQSFGGYTVLALAGAKINFEQLRQDCNPNNSSFNLSLVLQCQATELSATNYELQDDRIKVIMAINPIDSSILGEAGVSQIKIPIMLVAGSQDIFAPPVFEQIRPFTWLSDPNKYLALIENATHFSAIAEPTSENDVLPVPPALLGPDRAPVYSYLNALSVAFMETHLLNRSEYRSYLQPSYAKFISKEPLNLSLLQSLSVAQFNQIWSESIPQSVKLPNPQLTPTPR
;
A
#
# COMPACT_ATOMS: atom_id res chain seq x y z
N MET A 1 59.82 -19.14 -14.36
CA MET A 1 58.92 -18.11 -13.79
C MET A 1 58.99 -16.74 -14.47
N LYS A 2 60.16 -16.10 -14.70
CA LYS A 2 60.24 -14.75 -15.31
C LYS A 2 59.67 -14.61 -16.73
N LYS A 3 59.73 -15.64 -17.57
CA LYS A 3 59.09 -15.62 -18.91
C LYS A 3 57.57 -15.75 -18.83
N PHE A 4 57.06 -16.57 -17.91
CA PHE A 4 55.61 -16.79 -17.73
C PHE A 4 54.88 -15.54 -17.22
N LEU A 5 55.50 -14.79 -16.28
CA LEU A 5 54.96 -13.50 -15.82
C LEU A 5 54.93 -12.43 -16.92
N ARG A 6 55.89 -12.44 -17.86
CA ARG A 6 55.91 -11.50 -19.00
C ARG A 6 54.79 -11.77 -19.99
N TYR A 7 54.45 -13.04 -20.24
CA TYR A 7 53.31 -13.39 -21.11
C TYR A 7 51.96 -13.17 -20.42
N LEU A 8 51.87 -13.34 -19.10
CA LEU A 8 50.67 -12.99 -18.33
C LEU A 8 50.42 -11.47 -18.34
N GLY A 9 51.48 -10.66 -18.20
CA GLY A 9 51.40 -9.20 -18.24
C GLY A 9 51.07 -8.63 -19.62
N LEU A 10 51.57 -9.24 -20.71
CA LEU A 10 51.22 -8.87 -22.09
C LEU A 10 49.80 -9.33 -22.46
N GLY A 11 49.35 -10.49 -21.99
CA GLY A 11 47.98 -10.97 -22.17
C GLY A 11 46.93 -10.09 -21.47
N LEU A 12 47.23 -9.63 -20.26
CA LEU A 12 46.40 -8.66 -19.52
C LEU A 12 46.38 -7.29 -20.20
N LEU A 13 47.52 -6.78 -20.70
CA LEU A 13 47.56 -5.51 -21.44
C LEU A 13 46.75 -5.57 -22.75
N SER A 14 46.79 -6.68 -23.48
CA SER A 14 45.99 -6.84 -24.70
C SER A 14 44.49 -6.85 -24.41
N THR A 15 44.03 -7.43 -23.29
CA THR A 15 42.62 -7.39 -22.89
C THR A 15 42.14 -5.99 -22.47
N PHE A 16 43.02 -5.14 -21.94
CA PHE A 16 42.67 -3.75 -21.62
C PHE A 16 42.69 -2.82 -22.85
N LEU A 17 43.52 -3.12 -23.86
CA LEU A 17 43.63 -2.32 -25.10
C LEU A 17 42.57 -2.64 -26.16
N THR A 18 41.90 -3.79 -26.06
CA THR A 18 40.75 -4.16 -26.91
C THR A 18 39.43 -4.12 -26.17
N ALA A 19 39.38 -3.56 -24.96
CA ALA A 19 38.13 -3.28 -24.27
C ALA A 19 37.41 -2.17 -25.04
N THR A 20 36.62 -2.54 -26.04
CA THR A 20 35.62 -1.66 -26.63
C THR A 20 34.76 -1.13 -25.48
N PRO A 21 34.55 0.20 -25.36
CA PRO A 21 33.65 0.72 -24.35
C PRO A 21 32.34 -0.07 -24.44
N GLY A 22 31.86 -0.60 -23.30
CA GLY A 22 30.66 -1.42 -23.28
C GLY A 22 29.54 -0.67 -23.98
N LEU A 23 29.09 -1.19 -25.13
CA LEU A 23 28.12 -0.51 -25.99
C LEU A 23 26.79 -0.45 -25.25
N GLY A 24 26.33 0.78 -25.02
CA GLY A 24 24.97 1.08 -24.61
C GLY A 24 23.96 0.79 -25.71
N ALA A 25 22.67 0.82 -25.41
CA ALA A 25 21.70 0.72 -26.47
C ALA A 25 21.79 1.92 -27.41
N GLU A 26 21.92 1.63 -28.70
CA GLU A 26 21.87 2.61 -29.79
C GLU A 26 20.45 2.70 -30.34
N ARG A 27 19.67 1.62 -30.24
CA ARG A 27 18.29 1.54 -30.76
C ARG A 27 17.35 0.85 -29.79
N ILE A 28 16.08 1.26 -29.85
CA ILE A 28 14.93 0.53 -29.33
C ILE A 28 14.19 -0.05 -30.53
N SER A 29 13.86 -1.33 -30.53
CA SER A 29 13.10 -1.96 -31.61
C SER A 29 11.91 -2.76 -31.10
N PHE A 30 10.87 -2.88 -31.91
CA PHE A 30 9.71 -3.72 -31.64
C PHE A 30 9.18 -4.31 -32.93
N TYR A 31 8.61 -5.51 -32.86
CA TYR A 31 8.03 -6.19 -34.01
C TYR A 31 6.51 -6.05 -34.00
N TYR A 32 5.94 -5.50 -35.07
CA TYR A 32 4.50 -5.31 -35.22
C TYR A 32 3.98 -6.12 -36.41
N PRO A 33 3.43 -7.33 -36.19
CA PRO A 33 2.90 -8.16 -37.28
C PRO A 33 1.66 -7.53 -37.94
N PRO A 34 1.47 -7.68 -39.27
CA PRO A 34 2.39 -8.23 -40.28
C PRO A 34 3.40 -7.20 -40.82
N PHE A 35 3.46 -5.99 -40.25
CA PHE A 35 4.16 -4.83 -40.79
C PHE A 35 5.69 -4.81 -40.56
N GLY A 36 6.22 -5.75 -39.78
CA GLY A 36 7.66 -5.95 -39.64
C GLY A 36 8.29 -5.33 -38.38
N GLU A 37 9.60 -5.13 -38.41
CA GLU A 37 10.38 -4.55 -37.31
C GLU A 37 10.47 -3.03 -37.43
N PHE A 38 10.06 -2.34 -36.36
CA PHE A 38 10.19 -0.91 -36.18
C PHE A 38 11.36 -0.64 -35.24
N SER A 39 12.09 0.44 -35.47
CA SER A 39 13.15 0.86 -34.56
C SER A 39 13.30 2.37 -34.48
N LEU A 40 13.76 2.85 -33.34
CA LEU A 40 14.02 4.25 -33.04
C LEU A 40 15.39 4.35 -32.39
N SER A 41 16.24 5.27 -32.86
CA SER A 41 17.54 5.51 -32.22
C SER A 41 17.39 6.18 -30.85
N VAL A 42 18.29 5.84 -29.94
CA VAL A 42 18.40 6.52 -28.64
C VAL A 42 18.89 7.96 -28.84
N ASP A 43 19.70 8.24 -29.88
CA ASP A 43 20.14 9.59 -30.25
C ASP A 43 18.96 10.53 -30.55
N SER A 44 17.94 10.02 -31.27
CA SER A 44 16.74 10.79 -31.61
C SER A 44 15.88 11.08 -30.38
N LEU A 45 15.72 10.10 -29.48
CA LEU A 45 15.03 10.31 -28.19
C LEU A 45 15.77 11.30 -27.30
N GLU A 46 17.10 11.23 -27.26
CA GLU A 46 17.94 12.16 -26.51
C GLU A 46 17.87 13.58 -27.09
N THR A 47 17.89 13.70 -28.42
CA THR A 47 17.71 14.98 -29.12
C THR A 47 16.34 15.58 -28.81
N PHE A 48 15.28 14.77 -28.86
CA PHE A 48 13.94 15.21 -28.49
C PHE A 48 13.87 15.64 -27.01
N ALA A 49 14.47 14.87 -26.10
CA ALA A 49 14.53 15.20 -24.68
C ALA A 49 15.27 16.53 -24.45
N LYS A 50 16.51 16.68 -24.94
CA LYS A 50 17.36 17.84 -24.66
C LYS A 50 16.89 19.11 -25.36
N VAL A 51 16.54 19.04 -26.66
CA VAL A 51 16.26 20.23 -27.48
C VAL A 51 14.84 20.30 -28.03
N GLY A 52 14.01 19.27 -27.86
CA GLY A 52 12.63 19.25 -28.37
C GLY A 52 12.50 19.03 -29.87
N LYS A 53 13.62 18.75 -30.56
CA LYS A 53 13.64 18.57 -32.00
C LYS A 53 13.17 17.15 -32.36
N ILE A 54 12.12 17.08 -33.18
CA ILE A 54 11.68 15.84 -33.82
C ILE A 54 12.50 15.69 -35.11
N ASP A 55 13.45 14.77 -35.12
CA ASP A 55 14.25 14.48 -36.32
C ASP A 55 13.54 13.47 -37.24
N ARG A 56 14.23 13.06 -38.31
CA ARG A 56 13.66 12.16 -39.31
C ARG A 56 13.36 10.76 -38.75
N ASP A 57 14.20 10.22 -37.87
CA ASP A 57 14.03 8.88 -37.28
C ASP A 57 12.85 8.88 -36.29
N PHE A 58 12.67 9.96 -35.52
CA PHE A 58 11.56 10.10 -34.58
C PHE A 58 10.24 10.57 -35.21
N SER A 59 10.29 11.27 -36.35
CA SER A 59 9.11 11.88 -36.98
C SER A 59 7.96 10.91 -37.24
N PHE A 60 8.27 9.67 -37.62
CA PHE A 60 7.27 8.64 -37.88
C PHE A 60 6.47 8.31 -36.61
N TYR A 61 7.14 8.21 -35.46
CA TYR A 61 6.49 7.89 -34.19
C TYR A 61 5.79 9.13 -33.63
N ALA A 62 6.45 10.28 -33.69
CA ALA A 62 5.91 11.53 -33.15
C ALA A 62 4.63 11.97 -33.87
N SER A 63 4.50 11.72 -35.18
CA SER A 63 3.29 12.06 -35.94
C SER A 63 2.04 11.27 -35.54
N ARG A 64 2.17 10.28 -34.64
CA ARG A 64 1.08 9.40 -34.16
C ARG A 64 0.69 9.69 -32.70
N ALA A 65 1.34 10.65 -32.05
CA ALA A 65 1.04 11.08 -30.69
C ALA A 65 0.40 12.48 -30.70
N THR A 66 -0.44 12.78 -29.69
CA THR A 66 -0.97 14.14 -29.50
C THR A 66 0.10 15.09 -28.97
N PRO A 67 -0.07 16.42 -29.09
CA PRO A 67 0.86 17.39 -28.49
C PRO A 67 1.05 17.19 -26.98
N GLU A 68 -0.01 16.85 -26.26
CA GLU A 68 0.03 16.57 -24.82
C GLU A 68 0.84 15.31 -24.52
N GLN A 69 0.67 14.24 -25.30
CA GLN A 69 1.44 13.01 -25.16
C GLN A 69 2.93 13.22 -25.46
N LEU A 70 3.25 14.03 -26.47
CA LEU A 70 4.63 14.40 -26.78
C LEU A 70 5.26 15.24 -25.67
N ALA A 71 4.51 16.17 -25.08
CA ALA A 71 4.95 16.94 -23.92
C ALA A 71 5.22 16.02 -22.72
N GLN A 72 4.29 15.15 -22.36
CA GLN A 72 4.45 14.17 -21.27
C GLN A 72 5.63 13.23 -21.50
N LEU A 73 5.82 12.74 -22.74
CA LEU A 73 6.97 11.91 -23.10
C LEU A 73 8.28 12.70 -22.92
N ARG A 74 8.33 13.95 -23.36
CA ARG A 74 9.52 14.78 -23.20
C ARG A 74 9.84 15.03 -21.72
N ASP A 75 8.83 15.35 -20.92
CA ASP A 75 8.98 15.54 -19.47
C ASP A 75 9.51 14.25 -18.82
N LEU A 76 8.96 13.08 -19.17
CA LEU A 76 9.42 11.79 -18.68
C LEU A 76 10.88 11.49 -19.07
N LEU A 77 11.27 11.80 -20.31
CA LEU A 77 12.65 11.61 -20.79
C LEU A 77 13.64 12.54 -20.07
N GLN A 78 13.20 13.73 -19.66
CA GLN A 78 14.00 14.71 -18.91
C GLN A 78 14.00 14.47 -17.40
N GLN A 79 13.03 13.72 -16.87
CA GLN A 79 12.89 13.47 -15.45
C GLN A 79 14.14 12.76 -14.90
N ARG A 80 14.83 13.46 -13.98
CA ARG A 80 15.94 12.88 -13.20
C ARG A 80 15.41 12.31 -11.90
N PHE A 81 15.57 11.00 -11.72
CA PHE A 81 15.26 10.32 -10.48
C PHE A 81 16.47 10.43 -9.56
N ASN A 82 16.34 11.20 -8.47
CA ASN A 82 17.41 11.40 -7.50
C ASN A 82 17.50 10.20 -6.55
N VAL A 83 18.14 9.13 -7.03
CA VAL A 83 18.32 7.87 -6.28
C VAL A 83 19.79 7.47 -6.29
N SER A 84 20.30 6.98 -5.16
CA SER A 84 21.68 6.52 -5.09
C SER A 84 21.86 5.18 -5.82
N PRO A 85 23.05 4.88 -6.35
CA PRO A 85 23.34 3.58 -6.95
C PRO A 85 23.12 2.43 -5.96
N THR A 86 23.45 2.69 -4.70
CA THR A 86 23.25 1.77 -3.58
C THR A 86 21.78 1.45 -3.38
N LEU A 87 20.91 2.46 -3.35
CA LEU A 87 19.46 2.30 -3.25
C LEU A 87 18.92 1.46 -4.42
N VAL A 88 19.30 1.80 -5.65
CA VAL A 88 18.88 1.07 -6.85
C VAL A 88 19.36 -0.39 -6.80
N SER A 89 20.60 -0.62 -6.38
CA SER A 89 21.13 -1.97 -6.19
C SER A 89 20.30 -2.72 -5.14
N GLN A 90 20.11 -2.18 -3.96
CA GLN A 90 19.36 -2.86 -2.88
C GLN A 90 17.94 -3.20 -3.29
N VAL A 91 17.22 -2.25 -3.91
CA VAL A 91 15.89 -2.50 -4.44
C VAL A 91 15.93 -3.63 -5.46
N THR A 92 16.76 -3.54 -6.49
CA THR A 92 16.77 -4.51 -7.60
C THR A 92 17.31 -5.89 -7.23
N TYR A 93 18.08 -6.02 -6.14
CA TYR A 93 18.58 -7.29 -5.58
C TYR A 93 17.69 -7.86 -4.46
N SER A 94 16.74 -7.09 -3.94
CA SER A 94 15.74 -7.63 -3.01
C SER A 94 14.89 -8.72 -3.68
N PRO A 95 14.32 -9.67 -2.92
CA PRO A 95 13.40 -10.66 -3.48
C PRO A 95 12.26 -10.02 -4.30
N THR A 96 11.68 -8.93 -3.77
CA THR A 96 10.64 -8.12 -4.42
C THR A 96 11.13 -7.48 -5.73
N GLY A 97 12.26 -6.77 -5.68
CA GLY A 97 12.78 -6.08 -6.85
C GLY A 97 13.31 -7.04 -7.90
N GLU A 98 13.81 -8.22 -7.52
CA GLU A 98 14.17 -9.28 -8.44
C GLU A 98 12.96 -9.72 -9.27
N GLN A 99 11.84 -10.04 -8.61
CA GLN A 99 10.59 -10.37 -9.29
C GLN A 99 10.14 -9.25 -10.23
N LEU A 100 10.10 -8.00 -9.75
CA LEU A 100 9.67 -6.85 -10.55
C LEU A 100 10.56 -6.62 -11.78
N VAL A 101 11.89 -6.64 -11.61
CA VAL A 101 12.82 -6.46 -12.73
C VAL A 101 12.75 -7.64 -13.69
N GLN A 102 12.46 -8.85 -13.20
CA GLN A 102 12.30 -10.03 -14.05
C GLN A 102 11.04 -9.94 -14.91
N GLN A 103 9.95 -9.36 -14.39
CA GLN A 103 8.75 -9.03 -15.18
C GLN A 103 9.04 -7.95 -16.21
N LEU A 104 9.72 -6.87 -15.82
CA LEU A 104 10.16 -5.84 -16.78
C LEU A 104 11.04 -6.44 -17.87
N GLY A 105 11.86 -7.44 -17.52
CA GLY A 105 12.68 -8.20 -18.45
C GLY A 105 11.90 -9.06 -19.46
N LYS A 106 10.62 -9.38 -19.23
CA LYS A 106 9.76 -10.02 -20.24
C LYS A 106 9.30 -9.03 -21.31
N LEU A 107 9.19 -7.75 -20.93
CA LEU A 107 8.82 -6.65 -21.81
C LEU A 107 10.04 -6.09 -22.56
N LEU A 108 11.13 -5.82 -21.85
CA LEU A 108 12.37 -5.29 -22.39
C LEU A 108 13.38 -6.42 -22.54
N LEU A 109 13.56 -6.89 -23.76
CA LEU A 109 14.45 -7.99 -24.12
C LEU A 109 15.81 -7.46 -24.59
N THR A 110 16.84 -8.30 -24.46
CA THR A 110 18.13 -8.05 -25.12
C THR A 110 18.02 -8.22 -26.64
N GLU A 111 19.07 -7.82 -27.39
CA GLU A 111 19.14 -7.99 -28.84
C GLU A 111 18.91 -9.45 -29.27
N SER A 112 19.40 -10.41 -28.47
CA SER A 112 19.21 -11.85 -28.67
C SER A 112 17.83 -12.36 -28.22
N ARG A 113 16.86 -11.48 -27.96
CA ARG A 113 15.49 -11.78 -27.50
C ARG A 113 15.43 -12.57 -26.19
N LYS A 114 16.46 -12.43 -25.33
CA LYS A 114 16.43 -13.00 -23.96
C LYS A 114 15.78 -12.02 -23.01
N ASN A 115 15.24 -12.54 -21.91
CA ASN A 115 14.70 -11.70 -20.83
C ASN A 115 15.76 -10.67 -20.39
N GLY A 116 15.40 -9.39 -20.38
CA GLY A 116 16.33 -8.29 -20.12
C GLY A 116 16.65 -8.06 -18.65
N PHE A 117 16.21 -8.92 -17.73
CA PHE A 117 16.43 -8.79 -16.28
C PHE A 117 17.83 -8.29 -15.89
N TYR A 118 18.89 -9.01 -16.29
CA TYR A 118 20.26 -8.64 -15.97
C TYR A 118 20.67 -7.30 -16.61
N ALA A 119 20.18 -7.03 -17.81
CA ALA A 119 20.48 -5.82 -18.56
C ALA A 119 19.80 -4.59 -17.95
N ILE A 120 18.53 -4.70 -17.54
CA ILE A 120 17.76 -3.67 -16.85
C ILE A 120 18.37 -3.39 -15.47
N ARG A 121 18.69 -4.45 -14.70
CA ARG A 121 19.35 -4.29 -13.39
C ARG A 121 20.67 -3.53 -13.53
N ALA A 122 21.52 -3.96 -14.46
CA ALA A 122 22.81 -3.30 -14.71
C ALA A 122 22.62 -1.84 -15.14
N SER A 123 21.70 -1.57 -16.07
CA SER A 123 21.49 -0.22 -16.60
C SER A 123 20.92 0.74 -15.56
N LEU A 124 20.01 0.28 -14.70
CA LEU A 124 19.48 1.05 -13.57
C LEU A 124 20.61 1.47 -12.62
N ILE A 125 21.47 0.53 -12.22
CA ILE A 125 22.58 0.77 -11.29
C ILE A 125 23.61 1.72 -11.93
N LEU A 126 24.01 1.45 -13.18
CA LEU A 126 25.00 2.26 -13.89
C LEU A 126 24.50 3.68 -14.22
N ALA A 127 23.21 3.84 -14.52
CA ALA A 127 22.62 5.16 -14.74
C ALA A 127 22.53 5.97 -13.45
N ALA A 128 22.13 5.33 -12.34
CA ALA A 128 22.15 5.98 -11.03
C ALA A 128 23.57 6.36 -10.58
N ALA A 129 24.60 5.61 -10.99
CA ALA A 129 26.01 5.88 -10.70
C ALA A 129 26.65 6.95 -11.59
N ASP A 130 25.92 7.47 -12.57
CA ASP A 130 26.42 8.54 -13.44
C ASP A 130 26.23 9.90 -12.76
N ASP A 131 27.31 10.49 -12.24
CA ASP A 131 27.26 11.77 -11.52
C ASP A 131 26.73 12.92 -12.40
N LYS A 132 26.92 12.85 -13.72
CA LYS A 132 26.54 13.91 -14.65
C LYS A 132 25.07 13.83 -15.00
N GLU A 133 24.63 12.68 -15.54
CA GLU A 133 23.27 12.53 -16.05
C GLU A 133 22.31 11.97 -15.00
N GLY A 134 22.79 11.15 -14.07
CA GLY A 134 21.97 10.44 -13.09
C GLY A 134 20.99 9.45 -13.72
N LEU A 135 20.06 8.94 -12.92
CA LEU A 135 19.02 8.06 -13.43
C LEU A 135 17.97 8.87 -14.21
N THR A 136 18.06 8.82 -15.53
CA THR A 136 17.05 9.29 -16.48
C THR A 136 16.68 8.15 -17.43
N VAL A 137 15.54 8.24 -18.12
CA VAL A 137 15.17 7.22 -19.12
C VAL A 137 16.22 7.13 -20.23
N VAL A 138 16.71 8.27 -20.73
CA VAL A 138 17.74 8.32 -21.78
C VAL A 138 19.04 7.66 -21.30
N ASN A 139 19.53 8.03 -20.11
CA ASN A 139 20.76 7.45 -19.58
C ASN A 139 20.60 5.95 -19.28
N LEU A 140 19.43 5.51 -18.81
CA LEU A 140 19.13 4.09 -18.64
C LEU A 140 19.26 3.32 -19.96
N LEU A 141 18.72 3.86 -21.06
CA LEU A 141 18.87 3.25 -22.39
C LEU A 141 20.36 3.19 -22.78
N ARG A 142 21.12 4.26 -22.55
CA ARG A 142 22.57 4.32 -22.83
C ARG A 142 23.43 3.40 -21.96
N LYS A 143 22.97 3.02 -20.78
CA LYS A 143 23.67 2.05 -19.92
C LYS A 143 23.18 0.62 -20.09
N PHE A 144 22.20 0.38 -20.97
CA PHE A 144 21.69 -0.96 -21.24
C PHE A 144 22.73 -1.78 -22.01
N PRO A 145 23.21 -2.93 -21.48
CA PRO A 145 24.33 -3.69 -22.04
C PRO A 145 23.92 -4.54 -23.26
N SER A 146 23.38 -3.89 -24.28
CA SER A 146 22.94 -4.48 -25.55
C SER A 146 22.77 -3.38 -26.58
N ASN A 147 23.26 -3.57 -27.82
CA ASN A 147 23.17 -2.56 -28.88
C ASN A 147 21.72 -2.18 -29.22
N THR A 148 20.82 -3.16 -29.16
CA THR A 148 19.38 -2.95 -29.35
C THR A 148 18.60 -3.45 -28.13
N ILE A 149 17.69 -2.62 -27.63
CA ILE A 149 16.64 -3.05 -26.68
C ILE A 149 15.44 -3.47 -27.50
N ARG A 150 15.03 -4.74 -27.38
CA ARG A 150 13.86 -5.27 -28.09
C ARG A 150 12.65 -5.21 -27.17
N VAL A 151 11.66 -4.41 -27.49
CA VAL A 151 10.38 -4.40 -26.78
C VAL A 151 9.53 -5.56 -27.30
N ASN A 152 9.13 -6.44 -26.39
CA ASN A 152 8.20 -7.52 -26.67
C ASN A 152 6.79 -6.93 -26.85
N PHE A 153 6.47 -6.58 -28.08
CA PHE A 153 5.22 -5.88 -28.40
C PHE A 153 3.96 -6.69 -28.02
N THR A 154 3.96 -8.00 -28.26
CA THR A 154 2.84 -8.89 -27.88
C THR A 154 2.63 -8.90 -26.38
N GLU A 155 3.71 -9.01 -25.60
CA GLU A 155 3.63 -8.95 -24.15
C GLU A 155 3.22 -7.57 -23.66
N GLY A 156 3.72 -6.50 -24.29
CA GLY A 156 3.33 -5.13 -24.01
C GLY A 156 1.83 -4.89 -24.22
N LEU A 157 1.27 -5.34 -25.35
CA LEU A 157 -0.16 -5.28 -25.61
C LEU A 157 -0.97 -6.06 -24.57
N ARG A 158 -0.52 -7.28 -24.22
CA ARG A 158 -1.18 -8.11 -23.20
C ARG A 158 -1.22 -7.39 -21.85
N ILE A 159 -0.09 -6.83 -21.40
CA ILE A 159 -0.01 -6.09 -20.13
C ILE A 159 -0.93 -4.86 -20.15
N VAL A 160 -0.94 -4.10 -21.25
CA VAL A 160 -1.81 -2.92 -21.40
C VAL A 160 -3.29 -3.31 -21.36
N ASP A 161 -3.68 -4.38 -22.06
CA ASP A 161 -5.06 -4.87 -22.04
C ASP A 161 -5.44 -5.36 -20.64
N ASP A 162 -4.63 -6.22 -20.02
CA ASP A 162 -4.87 -6.74 -18.67
C ASP A 162 -5.03 -5.61 -17.63
N LEU A 163 -4.15 -4.60 -17.67
CA LEU A 163 -4.22 -3.45 -16.76
C LEU A 163 -5.46 -2.58 -17.04
N SER A 164 -5.78 -2.35 -18.32
CA SER A 164 -6.96 -1.57 -18.71
C SER A 164 -8.25 -2.25 -18.28
N GLN A 165 -8.34 -3.57 -18.46
CA GLN A 165 -9.45 -4.37 -17.95
C GLN A 165 -9.53 -4.32 -16.42
N LEU A 166 -8.40 -4.40 -15.71
CA LEU A 166 -8.37 -4.34 -14.26
C LEU A 166 -8.84 -2.99 -13.72
N ILE A 167 -8.37 -1.88 -14.30
CA ILE A 167 -8.79 -0.52 -13.93
C ILE A 167 -10.28 -0.34 -14.20
N LYS A 168 -10.76 -0.73 -15.39
CA LYS A 168 -12.17 -0.63 -15.75
C LYS A 168 -13.06 -1.43 -14.78
N LYS A 169 -12.69 -2.68 -14.48
CA LYS A 169 -13.42 -3.52 -13.53
C LYS A 169 -13.45 -2.92 -12.13
N LYS A 170 -12.32 -2.39 -11.66
CA LYS A 170 -12.26 -1.68 -10.38
C LYS A 170 -13.24 -0.51 -10.35
N ASP A 171 -13.27 0.31 -11.39
CA ASP A 171 -14.15 1.49 -11.45
C ASP A 171 -15.62 1.08 -11.50
N GLU A 172 -15.96 0.03 -12.26
CA GLU A 172 -17.33 -0.52 -12.31
C GLU A 172 -17.80 -1.10 -10.98
N VAL A 173 -16.91 -1.81 -10.25
CA VAL A 173 -17.20 -2.30 -8.90
C VAL A 173 -17.47 -1.14 -7.95
N PHE A 174 -16.58 -0.14 -7.93
CA PHE A 174 -16.76 1.05 -7.08
C PHE A 174 -18.07 1.77 -7.40
N ALA A 175 -18.35 2.04 -8.68
CA ALA A 175 -19.56 2.71 -9.12
C ALA A 175 -20.84 1.95 -8.74
N SER A 176 -20.82 0.62 -8.86
CA SER A 176 -21.97 -0.23 -8.48
C SER A 176 -22.24 -0.18 -6.97
N LEU A 177 -21.18 -0.30 -6.15
CA LEU A 177 -21.30 -0.21 -4.68
C LEU A 177 -21.71 1.18 -4.21
N GLN A 178 -21.20 2.24 -4.85
CA GLN A 178 -21.61 3.62 -4.60
C GLN A 178 -23.10 3.83 -4.90
N LYS A 179 -23.58 3.28 -6.03
CA LYS A 179 -24.99 3.36 -6.41
C LYS A 179 -25.89 2.67 -5.39
N GLU A 180 -25.48 1.51 -4.89
CA GLU A 180 -26.19 0.79 -3.82
C GLU A 180 -26.25 1.62 -2.53
N ALA A 181 -25.11 2.16 -2.08
CA ALA A 181 -25.05 3.03 -0.90
C ALA A 181 -25.91 4.30 -1.04
N ILE A 182 -25.93 4.92 -2.23
CA ILE A 182 -26.78 6.10 -2.51
C ILE A 182 -28.27 5.74 -2.49
N ALA A 183 -28.64 4.58 -3.03
CA ALA A 183 -30.02 4.10 -3.00
C ALA A 183 -30.49 3.81 -1.56
N GLU A 184 -29.63 3.19 -0.74
CA GLU A 184 -29.92 2.97 0.67
C GLU A 184 -30.02 4.30 1.44
N ALA A 185 -29.11 5.24 1.19
CA ALA A 185 -29.12 6.57 1.78
C ALA A 185 -30.42 7.35 1.49
N ALA A 186 -31.04 7.15 0.33
CA ALA A 186 -32.27 7.84 -0.08
C ALA A 186 -33.49 7.44 0.78
N ASN A 187 -33.43 6.31 1.49
CA ASN A 187 -34.50 5.84 2.37
C ASN A 187 -34.38 6.39 3.80
N SER A 188 -33.28 7.08 4.13
CA SER A 188 -33.06 7.63 5.47
C SER A 188 -33.81 8.94 5.68
N THR A 189 -34.39 9.11 6.87
CA THR A 189 -35.11 10.33 7.29
C THR A 189 -34.33 11.16 8.32
N VAL A 190 -33.08 10.79 8.60
CA VAL A 190 -32.24 11.44 9.62
C VAL A 190 -31.74 12.81 9.11
N ASP A 191 -32.00 13.85 9.88
CA ASP A 191 -31.50 15.21 9.60
C ASP A 191 -30.19 15.46 10.37
N PHE A 192 -29.07 15.17 9.73
CA PHE A 192 -27.73 15.34 10.32
C PHE A 192 -27.35 16.80 10.57
N SER A 193 -28.02 17.77 9.94
CA SER A 193 -27.77 19.20 10.22
C SER A 193 -28.18 19.63 11.64
N LYS A 194 -29.04 18.83 12.28
CA LYS A 194 -29.48 19.01 13.67
C LYS A 194 -28.68 18.16 14.67
N GLN A 195 -27.78 17.33 14.18
CA GLN A 195 -26.91 16.48 15.00
C GLN A 195 -25.54 17.13 15.20
N ALA A 196 -24.75 16.61 16.15
CA ALA A 196 -23.39 17.09 16.37
C ALA A 196 -22.51 16.68 15.18
N ASP A 197 -21.69 17.61 14.69
CA ASP A 197 -20.76 17.31 13.60
C ASP A 197 -19.51 16.60 14.14
N LEU A 198 -19.45 15.28 13.97
CA LEU A 198 -18.33 14.45 14.44
C LEU A 198 -17.00 14.70 13.74
N ARG A 199 -16.99 15.54 12.69
CA ARG A 199 -15.77 16.02 12.03
C ARG A 199 -15.05 17.07 12.86
N SER A 200 -15.77 17.77 13.74
CA SER A 200 -15.21 18.79 14.63
C SER A 200 -14.60 18.15 15.87
N PRO A 201 -13.53 18.71 16.47
CA PRO A 201 -12.97 18.20 17.71
C PRO A 201 -14.01 18.12 18.84
N GLY A 202 -13.87 17.11 19.70
CA GLY A 202 -14.70 16.91 20.87
C GLY A 202 -14.39 17.88 22.01
N LYS A 203 -15.04 17.67 23.16
CA LYS A 203 -15.01 18.59 24.31
C LYS A 203 -13.81 18.40 25.23
N PHE A 204 -13.12 17.25 25.17
CA PHE A 204 -12.01 16.95 26.06
C PHE A 204 -10.73 17.67 25.61
N ARG A 205 -10.03 18.28 26.57
CA ARG A 205 -8.61 18.57 26.41
C ARG A 205 -7.82 17.31 26.68
N TRP A 206 -6.64 17.19 26.09
CA TRP A 206 -5.77 16.04 26.26
C TRP A 206 -4.31 16.46 26.42
N GLN A 207 -3.48 15.53 26.90
CA GLN A 207 -2.04 15.66 27.02
C GLN A 207 -1.35 14.51 26.30
N LYS A 208 -0.23 14.79 25.63
CA LYS A 208 0.64 13.76 25.04
C LYS A 208 1.73 13.35 26.03
N LYS A 209 1.95 12.04 26.18
CA LYS A 209 3.07 11.45 26.91
C LYS A 209 3.76 10.43 26.02
N SER A 210 5.06 10.61 25.78
CA SER A 210 5.87 9.63 25.05
C SER A 210 6.49 8.62 26.02
N LEU A 211 6.40 7.34 25.67
CA LEU A 211 7.05 6.22 26.33
C LEU A 211 8.03 5.55 25.38
N ASP A 212 8.97 4.84 25.97
CA ASP A 212 9.88 3.97 25.28
C ASP A 212 9.88 2.61 25.96
N LEU A 213 9.31 1.61 25.28
CA LEU A 213 9.11 0.29 25.84
C LEU A 213 10.18 -0.66 25.31
N ASN A 214 10.89 -1.32 26.21
CA ASN A 214 11.95 -2.27 25.85
C ASN A 214 11.44 -3.70 26.05
N ASP A 215 11.11 -4.39 24.96
CA ASP A 215 10.88 -5.83 24.96
C ASP A 215 12.22 -6.55 24.86
N ILE A 216 12.80 -6.84 26.03
CA ILE A 216 14.10 -7.50 26.16
C ILE A 216 14.05 -8.91 25.54
N SER A 217 12.91 -9.60 25.61
CA SER A 217 12.77 -10.98 25.14
C SER A 217 12.87 -11.10 23.63
N ARG A 218 12.39 -10.09 22.90
CA ARG A 218 12.45 -10.01 21.43
C ARG A 218 13.52 -9.06 20.91
N ASN A 219 14.29 -8.44 21.81
CA ASN A 219 15.25 -7.37 21.50
C ASN A 219 14.63 -6.24 20.65
N ARG A 220 13.47 -5.75 21.08
CA ARG A 220 12.70 -4.70 20.38
C ARG A 220 12.51 -3.50 21.29
N ARG A 221 12.76 -2.32 20.73
CA ARG A 221 12.47 -1.03 21.35
C ARG A 221 11.25 -0.44 20.65
N LEU A 222 10.21 -0.12 21.40
CA LEU A 222 8.93 0.36 20.90
C LEU A 222 8.70 1.79 21.41
N PRO A 223 9.02 2.81 20.60
CA PRO A 223 8.55 4.17 20.85
C PRO A 223 7.03 4.24 20.80
N VAL A 224 6.42 4.89 21.78
CA VAL A 224 4.96 5.00 21.91
C VAL A 224 4.58 6.42 22.30
N ASP A 225 3.56 6.98 21.67
CA ASP A 225 2.91 8.21 22.12
C ASP A 225 1.52 7.91 22.66
N ILE A 226 1.24 8.42 23.86
CA ILE A 226 -0.07 8.29 24.52
C ILE A 226 -0.74 9.66 24.58
N TYR A 227 -1.89 9.79 23.95
CA TYR A 227 -2.77 10.95 24.03
C TYR A 227 -3.83 10.65 25.08
N LEU A 228 -3.82 11.40 26.18
CA LEU A 228 -4.64 11.11 27.34
C LEU A 228 -5.60 12.26 27.63
N PRO A 229 -6.93 12.03 27.63
CA PRO A 229 -7.90 13.04 28.00
C PRO A 229 -7.68 13.55 29.44
N THR A 230 -8.04 14.80 29.67
CA THR A 230 -7.93 15.49 30.96
C THR A 230 -9.32 15.94 31.43
N THR A 231 -9.56 15.87 32.74
CA THR A 231 -10.85 16.23 33.36
C THR A 231 -10.90 17.70 33.83
N GLN A 232 -9.84 18.48 33.59
CA GLN A 232 -9.80 19.90 33.94
C GLN A 232 -10.76 20.66 33.01
N ASN A 233 -11.96 20.97 33.51
CA ASN A 233 -13.06 21.76 32.92
C ASN A 233 -14.25 20.97 32.34
N SER A 234 -14.41 19.69 32.63
CA SER A 234 -15.68 19.01 32.39
C SER A 234 -16.71 19.54 33.40
N GLU A 235 -17.63 20.41 32.99
CA GLU A 235 -18.78 20.80 33.81
C GLU A 235 -19.45 19.53 34.40
N PRO A 236 -19.63 19.41 35.73
CA PRO A 236 -20.10 18.18 36.39
C PRO A 236 -21.52 17.71 36.02
N THR A 237 -22.21 18.44 35.14
CA THR A 237 -23.65 18.29 34.92
C THR A 237 -24.02 17.33 33.80
N ASP A 238 -23.09 16.92 32.94
CA ASP A 238 -23.38 15.99 31.85
C ASP A 238 -23.18 14.54 32.32
N LYS A 239 -24.28 13.88 32.74
CA LYS A 239 -24.27 12.48 33.24
C LYS A 239 -23.67 11.45 32.26
N ASN A 240 -23.45 11.83 31.01
CA ASN A 240 -22.84 11.02 29.95
C ASN A 240 -21.36 11.37 29.68
N SER A 241 -20.74 12.28 30.43
CA SER A 241 -19.35 12.67 30.25
C SER A 241 -18.41 11.54 30.70
N LEU A 242 -17.52 11.10 29.80
CA LEU A 242 -16.51 10.09 30.12
C LEU A 242 -15.59 10.60 31.24
N SER A 243 -15.32 9.73 32.21
CA SER A 243 -14.36 9.95 33.30
C SER A 243 -13.35 8.81 33.30
N PRO A 244 -12.13 9.01 33.86
CA PRO A 244 -11.18 7.93 34.06
C PRO A 244 -11.84 6.74 34.80
N PRO A 245 -11.56 5.48 34.41
CA PRO A 245 -10.62 5.08 33.36
C PRO A 245 -11.20 5.28 31.95
N PHE A 246 -10.41 5.87 31.05
CA PHE A 246 -10.81 6.14 29.67
C PHE A 246 -10.64 4.89 28.78
N PRO A 247 -11.58 4.63 27.84
CA PRO A 247 -11.41 3.59 26.82
C PRO A 247 -10.14 3.83 26.00
N LEU A 248 -9.45 2.75 25.63
CA LEU A 248 -8.14 2.81 24.97
C LEU A 248 -8.25 2.47 23.48
N ILE A 249 -7.69 3.30 22.61
CA ILE A 249 -7.52 3.00 21.20
C ILE A 249 -6.03 2.83 20.90
N VAL A 250 -5.65 1.73 20.25
CA VAL A 250 -4.28 1.53 19.75
C VAL A 250 -4.23 1.86 18.26
N ILE A 251 -3.22 2.60 17.80
CA ILE A 251 -3.01 2.88 16.38
C ILE A 251 -1.69 2.27 15.89
N SER A 252 -1.76 1.44 14.84
CA SER A 252 -0.61 0.81 14.17
C SER A 252 -0.40 1.41 12.76
N HIS A 253 0.80 1.91 12.49
CA HIS A 253 1.17 2.57 11.23
C HIS A 253 1.35 1.60 10.05
N GLY A 254 1.55 2.08 8.82
CA GLY A 254 1.85 1.23 7.65
C GLY A 254 3.29 0.74 7.56
N LEU A 255 3.70 0.15 6.43
CA LEU A 255 5.12 -0.06 6.13
C LEU A 255 5.82 1.28 5.87
N ALA A 256 7.09 1.43 6.25
CA ALA A 256 7.88 2.66 6.03
C ALA A 256 7.27 3.92 6.68
N SER A 257 6.51 3.73 7.75
CA SER A 257 5.75 4.77 8.45
C SER A 257 6.12 4.80 9.94
N ASP A 258 5.55 5.71 10.71
CA ASP A 258 5.81 5.86 12.15
C ASP A 258 4.60 6.46 12.89
N ARG A 259 4.76 6.71 14.19
CA ARG A 259 3.70 7.21 15.09
C ARG A 259 3.23 8.64 14.80
N SER A 260 3.89 9.38 13.92
CA SER A 260 3.46 10.74 13.55
C SER A 260 2.34 10.76 12.49
N THR A 261 2.19 9.67 11.74
CA THR A 261 1.31 9.64 10.54
C THR A 261 -0.19 9.71 10.83
N PHE A 262 -0.59 9.35 12.05
CA PHE A 262 -1.98 9.38 12.51
C PHE A 262 -2.19 10.31 13.72
N VAL A 263 -1.33 11.31 13.89
CA VAL A 263 -1.46 12.30 14.97
C VAL A 263 -2.84 12.98 14.91
N TYR A 264 -3.27 13.44 13.73
CA TYR A 264 -4.58 14.09 13.57
C TYR A 264 -5.74 13.24 14.12
N LEU A 265 -5.70 11.92 13.89
CA LEU A 265 -6.72 10.98 14.31
C LEU A 265 -6.62 10.68 15.82
N ALA A 266 -5.40 10.55 16.34
CA ALA A 266 -5.16 10.34 17.75
C ALA A 266 -5.63 11.54 18.60
N GLU A 267 -5.32 12.76 18.14
CA GLU A 267 -5.78 14.00 18.78
C GLU A 267 -7.30 14.15 18.72
N HIS A 268 -7.90 13.80 17.58
CA HIS A 268 -9.35 13.83 17.40
C HIS A 268 -10.03 12.87 18.37
N LEU A 269 -9.65 11.59 18.40
CA LEU A 269 -10.21 10.61 19.33
C LEU A 269 -9.98 10.99 20.80
N ALA A 270 -8.80 11.55 21.13
CA ALA A 270 -8.52 12.04 22.47
C ALA A 270 -9.44 13.20 22.89
N SER A 271 -9.80 14.09 21.95
CA SER A 271 -10.78 15.15 22.19
C SER A 271 -12.21 14.63 22.44
N TYR A 272 -12.50 13.38 22.05
CA TYR A 272 -13.76 12.70 22.35
C TYR A 272 -13.72 11.85 23.63
N GLY A 273 -12.60 11.84 24.37
CA GLY A 273 -12.49 11.14 25.64
C GLY A 273 -11.95 9.71 25.54
N PHE A 274 -11.36 9.34 24.40
CA PHE A 274 -10.58 8.10 24.28
C PHE A 274 -9.12 8.34 24.67
N ALA A 275 -8.53 7.47 25.48
CA ALA A 275 -7.07 7.39 25.52
C ALA A 275 -6.57 6.77 24.22
N VAL A 276 -5.52 7.31 23.61
CA VAL A 276 -4.98 6.78 22.36
C VAL A 276 -3.50 6.47 22.51
N ALA A 277 -3.08 5.24 22.20
CA ALA A 277 -1.69 4.82 22.16
C ALA A 277 -1.26 4.54 20.72
N VAL A 278 -0.29 5.30 20.23
CA VAL A 278 0.28 5.13 18.88
C VAL A 278 1.69 4.57 19.03
N LEU A 279 1.95 3.37 18.50
CA LEU A 279 3.25 2.70 18.62
C LEU A 279 4.01 2.65 17.30
N GLU A 280 5.33 2.61 17.38
CA GLU A 280 6.21 2.30 16.27
C GLU A 280 6.65 0.82 16.29
N HIS A 281 6.71 0.22 15.10
CA HIS A 281 7.18 -1.15 14.87
C HIS A 281 8.60 -1.13 14.28
N PRO A 282 9.65 -1.44 15.07
CA PRO A 282 11.04 -1.20 14.69
C PRO A 282 11.55 -2.05 13.51
N GLY A 283 10.87 -3.15 13.15
CA GLY A 283 11.27 -3.98 12.02
C GLY A 283 10.70 -3.53 10.67
N SER A 284 9.80 -2.54 10.66
CA SER A 284 9.11 -2.07 9.44
C SER A 284 8.79 -0.58 9.43
N ASN A 285 9.26 0.19 10.42
CA ASN A 285 9.07 1.64 10.49
C ASN A 285 9.94 2.39 9.47
N ALA A 286 9.64 3.68 9.34
CA ALA A 286 10.40 4.68 8.60
C ALA A 286 11.93 4.49 8.75
N GLN A 287 12.44 4.52 9.98
CA GLN A 287 13.87 4.41 10.26
C GLN A 287 14.49 3.11 9.71
N ARG A 288 13.81 1.97 9.88
CA ARG A 288 14.29 0.67 9.38
C ARG A 288 14.39 0.65 7.86
N ILE A 289 13.42 1.23 7.17
CA ILE A 289 13.42 1.33 5.71
C ILE A 289 14.52 2.28 5.22
N GLN A 290 14.75 3.38 5.93
CA GLN A 290 15.87 4.28 5.65
C GLN A 290 17.22 3.56 5.80
N GLN A 291 17.40 2.78 6.88
CA GLN A 291 18.62 1.99 7.10
C GLN A 291 18.81 0.94 6.01
N TYR A 292 17.73 0.32 5.54
CA TYR A 292 17.79 -0.66 4.46
C TYR A 292 18.35 -0.01 3.19
N PHE A 293 17.79 1.14 2.81
CA PHE A 293 18.24 1.93 1.65
C PHE A 293 19.64 2.55 1.80
N ALA A 294 20.10 2.71 3.04
CA ALA A 294 21.47 3.12 3.34
C ALA A 294 22.47 1.93 3.36
N GLY A 295 22.00 0.68 3.24
CA GLY A 295 22.83 -0.52 3.36
C GLY A 295 23.26 -0.86 4.77
N LEU A 296 22.58 -0.27 5.76
CA LEU A 296 22.81 -0.48 7.19
C LEU A 296 21.88 -1.56 7.77
N ALA A 297 20.95 -2.07 6.96
CA ALA A 297 19.97 -3.08 7.33
C ALA A 297 19.64 -4.00 6.14
N GLY A 298 19.12 -5.20 6.44
CA GLY A 298 18.51 -6.08 5.44
C GLY A 298 17.10 -5.62 5.05
N PRO A 299 16.48 -6.22 4.02
CA PRO A 299 15.13 -5.90 3.57
C PRO A 299 14.09 -6.11 4.69
N PRO A 300 12.85 -5.60 4.51
CA PRO A 300 11.73 -5.91 5.40
C PRO A 300 11.58 -7.43 5.58
N ASP A 301 11.49 -7.85 6.83
CA ASP A 301 11.50 -9.26 7.21
C ASP A 301 10.07 -9.80 7.32
N GLY A 302 9.80 -11.00 6.77
CA GLY A 302 8.51 -11.67 6.89
C GLY A 302 8.04 -11.88 8.33
N THR A 303 8.96 -11.93 9.30
CA THR A 303 8.65 -11.99 10.74
C THR A 303 7.85 -10.80 11.25
N GLU A 304 7.81 -9.67 10.54
CA GLU A 304 6.96 -8.54 10.93
C GLU A 304 5.46 -8.86 10.88
N PHE A 305 5.02 -9.86 10.08
CA PHE A 305 3.65 -10.37 10.14
C PHE A 305 3.32 -11.02 11.50
N ILE A 306 4.33 -11.45 12.26
CA ILE A 306 4.17 -11.99 13.62
C ILE A 306 4.49 -10.91 14.66
N ASN A 307 5.60 -10.18 14.48
CA ASN A 307 6.10 -9.25 15.48
C ASN A 307 5.17 -8.07 15.71
N ARG A 308 4.50 -7.56 14.68
CA ARG A 308 3.66 -6.35 14.81
C ARG A 308 2.42 -6.59 15.69
N PRO A 309 1.64 -7.68 15.52
CA PRO A 309 0.62 -8.05 16.51
C PRO A 309 1.19 -8.22 17.92
N ILE A 310 2.34 -8.91 18.07
CA ILE A 310 2.96 -9.13 19.39
C ILE A 310 3.44 -7.80 20.01
N ASP A 311 3.90 -6.83 19.23
CA ASP A 311 4.26 -5.49 19.72
C ASP A 311 3.04 -4.78 20.34
N VAL A 312 1.86 -4.91 19.74
CA VAL A 312 0.61 -4.38 20.32
C VAL A 312 0.25 -5.11 21.62
N LYS A 313 0.34 -6.45 21.64
CA LYS A 313 0.10 -7.24 22.86
C LYS A 313 1.06 -6.83 23.98
N TYR A 314 2.34 -6.62 23.64
CA TYR A 314 3.38 -6.16 24.56
C TYR A 314 3.09 -4.77 25.10
N LEU A 315 2.73 -3.82 24.22
CA LEU A 315 2.29 -2.47 24.61
C LEU A 315 1.16 -2.55 25.64
N LEU A 316 0.09 -3.30 25.35
CA LEU A 316 -1.07 -3.40 26.23
C LEU A 316 -0.71 -4.01 27.59
N ASN A 317 0.13 -5.06 27.63
CA ASN A 317 0.62 -5.64 28.87
C ASN A 317 1.45 -4.65 29.70
N GLU A 318 2.29 -3.86 29.04
CA GLU A 318 3.15 -2.89 29.71
C GLU A 318 2.36 -1.67 30.20
N LEU A 319 1.31 -1.25 29.48
CA LEU A 319 0.37 -0.24 29.96
C LEU A 319 -0.40 -0.73 31.18
N GLU A 320 -0.88 -1.98 31.19
CA GLU A 320 -1.57 -2.56 32.35
C GLU A 320 -0.65 -2.71 33.55
N ARG A 321 0.63 -3.05 33.33
CA ARG A 321 1.65 -3.06 34.38
C ARG A 321 1.89 -1.65 34.92
N ARG A 322 2.02 -0.65 34.03
CA ARG A 322 2.27 0.76 34.39
C ARG A 322 1.08 1.41 35.05
N ASP A 323 -0.15 1.04 34.74
CA ASP A 323 -1.34 1.48 35.47
C ASP A 323 -1.21 1.21 36.98
N LYS A 324 -0.50 0.14 37.37
CA LYS A 324 -0.27 -0.18 38.79
C LYS A 324 0.94 0.54 39.41
N THR A 325 1.89 1.03 38.60
CA THR A 325 3.20 1.50 39.09
C THR A 325 3.55 2.94 38.73
N ASP A 326 2.91 3.53 37.72
CA ASP A 326 3.16 4.89 37.24
C ASP A 326 2.00 5.80 37.69
N PRO A 327 2.23 6.70 38.67
CA PRO A 327 1.18 7.59 39.20
C PRO A 327 0.53 8.48 38.13
N THR A 328 1.20 8.70 37.00
CA THR A 328 0.66 9.51 35.91
C THR A 328 -0.30 8.75 35.01
N LEU A 329 -0.34 7.42 35.09
CA LEU A 329 -1.23 6.52 34.34
C LEU A 329 -2.23 5.78 35.23
N GLN A 330 -1.96 5.68 36.53
CA GLN A 330 -2.79 4.93 37.47
C GLN A 330 -4.27 5.29 37.43
N GLY A 331 -5.10 4.29 37.13
CA GLY A 331 -6.56 4.40 37.06
C GLY A 331 -7.07 5.18 35.85
N LYS A 332 -6.21 5.49 34.87
CA LYS A 332 -6.59 6.34 33.73
C LYS A 332 -6.99 5.57 32.48
N LEU A 333 -6.63 4.30 32.36
CA LEU A 333 -6.87 3.49 31.17
C LEU A 333 -7.83 2.34 31.46
N ASN A 334 -8.82 2.13 30.59
CA ASN A 334 -9.78 1.04 30.71
C ASN A 334 -9.38 -0.13 29.81
N PHE A 335 -8.79 -1.16 30.41
CA PHE A 335 -8.33 -2.35 29.69
C PHE A 335 -9.44 -3.34 29.31
N GLN A 336 -10.70 -3.05 29.65
CA GLN A 336 -11.87 -3.82 29.19
C GLN A 336 -12.51 -3.23 27.93
N GLN A 337 -12.15 -1.99 27.58
CA GLN A 337 -12.67 -1.27 26.42
C GLN A 337 -11.49 -0.83 25.54
N ILE A 338 -10.93 -1.78 24.79
CA ILE A 338 -9.84 -1.53 23.86
C ILE A 338 -10.32 -1.65 22.41
N GLY A 339 -10.12 -0.60 21.62
CA GLY A 339 -10.25 -0.64 20.16
C GLY A 339 -8.88 -0.57 19.49
N ALA A 340 -8.79 -0.97 18.21
CA ALA A 340 -7.57 -0.80 17.44
C ALA A 340 -7.83 -0.24 16.04
N ILE A 341 -6.94 0.63 15.57
CA ILE A 341 -6.94 1.21 14.23
C ILE A 341 -5.61 0.88 13.58
N GLY A 342 -5.62 0.50 12.31
CA GLY A 342 -4.38 0.23 11.59
C GLY A 342 -4.48 0.57 10.12
N GLN A 343 -3.39 1.05 9.52
CA GLN A 343 -3.34 1.35 8.08
C GLN A 343 -2.37 0.42 7.34
N SER A 344 -2.74 -0.08 6.16
CA SER A 344 -1.89 -0.95 5.32
C SER A 344 -1.39 -2.16 6.09
N PHE A 345 -0.09 -2.26 6.36
CA PHE A 345 0.48 -3.31 7.19
C PHE A 345 0.01 -3.25 8.66
N GLY A 346 -0.30 -2.05 9.17
CA GLY A 346 -1.03 -1.87 10.42
C GLY A 346 -2.48 -2.36 10.34
N GLY A 347 -3.11 -2.27 9.16
CA GLY A 347 -4.44 -2.84 8.89
C GLY A 347 -4.44 -4.36 9.03
N TYR A 348 -3.45 -5.04 8.42
CA TYR A 348 -3.17 -6.45 8.69
C TYR A 348 -2.97 -6.72 10.19
N THR A 349 -2.19 -5.87 10.86
CA THR A 349 -1.84 -6.04 12.28
C THR A 349 -3.11 -6.09 13.14
N VAL A 350 -4.07 -5.18 12.91
CA VAL A 350 -5.33 -5.16 13.67
C VAL A 350 -6.28 -6.30 13.28
N LEU A 351 -6.28 -6.75 12.02
CA LEU A 351 -7.03 -7.94 11.60
C LEU A 351 -6.52 -9.22 12.28
N ALA A 352 -5.19 -9.39 12.36
CA ALA A 352 -4.58 -10.52 13.05
C ALA A 352 -4.87 -10.50 14.57
N LEU A 353 -4.81 -9.32 15.18
CA LEU A 353 -5.20 -9.11 16.58
C LEU A 353 -6.67 -9.41 16.84
N ALA A 354 -7.54 -9.21 15.84
CA ALA A 354 -8.97 -9.51 15.89
C ALA A 354 -9.31 -10.99 15.65
N GLY A 355 -8.30 -11.85 15.46
CA GLY A 355 -8.46 -13.30 15.33
C GLY A 355 -8.28 -13.85 13.92
N ALA A 356 -8.00 -13.02 12.91
CA ALA A 356 -7.71 -13.53 11.58
C ALA A 356 -6.35 -14.24 11.54
N LYS A 357 -6.37 -15.52 11.17
CA LYS A 357 -5.17 -16.36 11.13
C LYS A 357 -4.50 -16.31 9.77
N ILE A 358 -3.18 -16.48 9.76
CA ILE A 358 -2.40 -16.62 8.52
C ILE A 358 -2.81 -17.92 7.83
N ASN A 359 -3.19 -17.82 6.55
CA ASN A 359 -3.47 -18.95 5.67
C ASN A 359 -2.25 -19.24 4.79
N PHE A 360 -1.32 -20.03 5.33
CA PHE A 360 -0.09 -20.42 4.62
C PHE A 360 -0.36 -21.21 3.33
N GLU A 361 -1.45 -21.97 3.27
CA GLU A 361 -1.81 -22.74 2.09
C GLU A 361 -2.19 -21.82 0.93
N GLN A 362 -3.14 -20.91 1.17
CA GLN A 362 -3.56 -19.91 0.18
C GLN A 362 -2.39 -19.02 -0.24
N LEU A 363 -1.62 -18.51 0.74
CA LEU A 363 -0.50 -17.63 0.47
C LEU A 363 0.53 -18.29 -0.46
N ARG A 364 0.90 -19.56 -0.22
CA ARG A 364 1.86 -20.25 -1.09
C ARG A 364 1.33 -20.50 -2.51
N GLN A 365 0.02 -20.69 -2.66
CA GLN A 365 -0.61 -20.82 -3.98
C GLN A 365 -0.56 -19.51 -4.76
N ASP A 366 -0.87 -18.40 -4.10
CA ASP A 366 -0.89 -17.07 -4.72
C ASP A 366 0.51 -16.53 -5.00
N CYS A 367 1.48 -16.85 -4.13
CA CYS A 367 2.89 -16.48 -4.27
C CYS A 367 3.67 -17.37 -5.25
N ASN A 368 2.99 -18.21 -6.04
CA ASN A 368 3.64 -19.04 -7.04
C ASN A 368 4.34 -18.15 -8.09
N PRO A 369 5.67 -18.28 -8.31
CA PRO A 369 6.42 -17.46 -9.26
C PRO A 369 5.90 -17.53 -10.71
N ASN A 370 5.17 -18.59 -11.05
CA ASN A 370 4.54 -18.74 -12.36
C ASN A 370 3.29 -17.83 -12.52
N ASN A 371 2.68 -17.42 -11.40
CA ASN A 371 1.58 -16.44 -11.35
C ASN A 371 2.18 -15.03 -11.22
N SER A 372 2.65 -14.52 -12.35
CA SER A 372 3.26 -13.19 -12.42
C SER A 372 2.22 -12.09 -12.22
N SER A 373 2.19 -11.45 -11.05
CA SER A 373 1.31 -10.32 -10.72
C SER A 373 2.13 -9.06 -10.43
N PHE A 374 1.67 -7.89 -10.90
CA PHE A 374 2.23 -6.57 -10.54
C PHE A 374 1.63 -6.03 -9.22
N ASN A 375 0.90 -6.86 -8.46
CA ASN A 375 0.29 -6.46 -7.20
C ASN A 375 1.35 -6.32 -6.09
N LEU A 376 1.71 -5.08 -5.76
CA LEU A 376 2.71 -4.76 -4.73
C LEU A 376 2.32 -5.27 -3.33
N SER A 377 1.02 -5.25 -3.00
CA SER A 377 0.52 -5.80 -1.74
C SER A 377 0.79 -7.31 -1.66
N LEU A 378 0.54 -8.06 -2.73
CA LEU A 378 0.83 -9.49 -2.76
C LEU A 378 2.32 -9.76 -2.55
N VAL A 379 3.20 -8.95 -3.14
CA VAL A 379 4.65 -9.12 -2.96
C VAL A 379 5.07 -8.92 -1.49
N LEU A 380 4.46 -7.96 -0.79
CA LEU A 380 4.67 -7.79 0.64
C LEU A 380 4.13 -9.00 1.43
N GLN A 381 2.92 -9.47 1.12
CA GLN A 381 2.32 -10.65 1.74
C GLN A 381 3.18 -11.91 1.54
N CYS A 382 3.80 -12.08 0.38
CA CYS A 382 4.65 -13.22 0.07
C CYS A 382 5.91 -13.31 0.93
N GLN A 383 6.34 -12.24 1.61
CA GLN A 383 7.44 -12.33 2.58
C GLN A 383 7.08 -13.29 3.73
N ALA A 384 5.80 -13.45 4.06
CA ALA A 384 5.37 -14.41 5.08
C ALA A 384 5.55 -15.88 4.65
N THR A 385 5.86 -16.18 3.38
CA THR A 385 6.15 -17.56 2.94
C THR A 385 7.45 -18.12 3.52
N GLU A 386 8.34 -17.24 4.00
CA GLU A 386 9.59 -17.61 4.69
C GLU A 386 9.34 -18.10 6.13
N LEU A 387 8.15 -17.85 6.68
CA LEU A 387 7.79 -18.26 8.03
C LEU A 387 7.49 -19.75 8.12
N SER A 388 7.72 -20.32 9.30
CA SER A 388 7.24 -21.68 9.59
C SER A 388 5.70 -21.70 9.56
N ALA A 389 5.13 -22.68 8.87
CA ALA A 389 3.67 -22.85 8.80
C ALA A 389 3.13 -23.47 10.10
N THR A 390 3.01 -22.62 11.12
CA THR A 390 2.44 -22.95 12.42
C THR A 390 1.27 -22.03 12.74
N ASN A 391 0.41 -22.44 13.66
CA ASN A 391 -0.63 -21.56 14.16
C ASN A 391 -0.01 -20.56 15.16
N TYR A 392 0.11 -19.29 14.76
CA TYR A 392 0.60 -18.23 15.63
C TYR A 392 -0.55 -17.64 16.45
N GLU A 393 -0.39 -17.56 17.77
CA GLU A 393 -1.39 -16.99 18.69
C GLU A 393 -1.32 -15.45 18.71
N LEU A 394 -1.74 -14.84 17.59
CA LEU A 394 -1.66 -13.40 17.34
C LEU A 394 -2.85 -12.61 17.91
N GLN A 395 -4.00 -13.26 18.11
CA GLN A 395 -5.20 -12.63 18.67
C GLN A 395 -4.94 -12.03 20.06
N ASP A 396 -5.60 -10.93 20.38
CA ASP A 396 -5.67 -10.36 21.73
C ASP A 396 -7.13 -10.08 22.11
N ASP A 397 -7.67 -10.88 23.04
CA ASP A 397 -9.08 -10.82 23.43
C ASP A 397 -9.48 -9.51 24.11
N ARG A 398 -8.53 -8.65 24.50
CA ARG A 398 -8.85 -7.31 25.03
C ARG A 398 -9.37 -6.38 23.94
N ILE A 399 -8.98 -6.60 22.68
CA ILE A 399 -9.43 -5.80 21.54
C ILE A 399 -10.87 -6.19 21.19
N LYS A 400 -11.77 -5.20 21.26
CA LYS A 400 -13.23 -5.39 21.11
C LYS A 400 -13.79 -4.88 19.80
N VAL A 401 -13.09 -3.97 19.13
CA VAL A 401 -13.49 -3.38 17.84
C VAL A 401 -12.25 -3.02 17.03
N ILE A 402 -12.32 -3.10 15.70
CA ILE A 402 -11.20 -2.69 14.83
C ILE A 402 -11.62 -1.83 13.64
N MET A 403 -10.76 -0.90 13.25
CA MET A 403 -10.84 -0.17 11.98
C MET A 403 -9.55 -0.38 11.18
N ALA A 404 -9.66 -0.97 9.99
CA ALA A 404 -8.54 -1.23 9.11
C ALA A 404 -8.62 -0.32 7.87
N ILE A 405 -7.63 0.54 7.69
CA ILE A 405 -7.56 1.54 6.61
C ILE A 405 -6.64 1.02 5.51
N ASN A 406 -7.16 0.82 4.30
CA ASN A 406 -6.46 0.21 3.17
C ASN A 406 -5.58 -1.00 3.58
N PRO A 407 -6.10 -1.98 4.36
CA PRO A 407 -5.30 -3.11 4.83
C PRO A 407 -4.72 -3.94 3.68
N ILE A 408 -3.65 -4.68 3.97
CA ILE A 408 -3.10 -5.73 3.10
C ILE A 408 -3.33 -7.10 3.73
N ASP A 409 -4.32 -7.85 3.28
CA ASP A 409 -4.84 -9.00 4.05
C ASP A 409 -5.32 -10.19 3.19
N SER A 410 -5.56 -9.97 1.91
CA SER A 410 -6.37 -10.87 1.09
C SER A 410 -5.77 -12.27 0.92
N SER A 411 -4.49 -12.37 0.55
CA SER A 411 -3.82 -13.66 0.31
C SER A 411 -3.27 -14.25 1.61
N ILE A 412 -2.67 -13.41 2.45
CA ILE A 412 -2.04 -13.86 3.70
C ILE A 412 -3.05 -14.36 4.73
N LEU A 413 -4.24 -13.76 4.83
CA LEU A 413 -5.30 -14.24 5.73
C LEU A 413 -6.28 -15.16 4.98
N GLY A 414 -6.60 -14.83 3.73
CA GLY A 414 -7.62 -15.53 2.95
C GLY A 414 -9.01 -15.48 3.58
N GLU A 415 -9.99 -16.08 2.91
CA GLU A 415 -11.34 -16.23 3.45
C GLU A 415 -11.34 -17.02 4.77
N ALA A 416 -10.51 -18.07 4.86
CA ALA A 416 -10.40 -18.91 6.05
C ALA A 416 -9.96 -18.13 7.30
N GLY A 417 -9.04 -17.17 7.15
CA GLY A 417 -8.58 -16.31 8.23
C GLY A 417 -9.55 -15.18 8.53
N VAL A 418 -9.96 -14.41 7.51
CA VAL A 418 -10.84 -13.24 7.68
C VAL A 418 -12.20 -13.62 8.29
N SER A 419 -12.76 -14.77 7.92
CA SER A 419 -14.03 -15.26 8.47
C SER A 419 -13.99 -15.62 9.97
N GLN A 420 -12.79 -15.71 10.58
CA GLN A 420 -12.64 -15.93 12.01
C GLN A 420 -12.88 -14.68 12.85
N ILE A 421 -12.88 -13.48 12.26
CA ILE A 421 -13.12 -12.24 13.00
C ILE A 421 -14.58 -12.21 13.49
N LYS A 422 -14.76 -12.11 14.81
CA LYS A 422 -16.07 -12.11 15.51
C LYS A 422 -16.34 -10.82 16.29
N ILE A 423 -15.63 -9.74 15.95
CA ILE A 423 -15.81 -8.43 16.57
C ILE A 423 -16.20 -7.40 15.50
N PRO A 424 -16.87 -6.29 15.88
CA PRO A 424 -17.20 -5.21 14.96
C PRO A 424 -15.97 -4.70 14.21
N ILE A 425 -16.13 -4.48 12.91
CA ILE A 425 -15.04 -4.12 12.01
C ILE A 425 -15.46 -3.06 10.99
N MET A 426 -14.60 -2.07 10.76
CA MET A 426 -14.69 -1.17 9.61
C MET A 426 -13.47 -1.33 8.71
N LEU A 427 -13.69 -1.64 7.43
CA LEU A 427 -12.69 -1.57 6.38
C LEU A 427 -12.83 -0.23 5.64
N VAL A 428 -11.73 0.45 5.38
CA VAL A 428 -11.69 1.68 4.55
C VAL A 428 -10.89 1.40 3.29
N ALA A 429 -11.40 1.79 2.13
CA ALA A 429 -10.80 1.54 0.83
C ALA A 429 -10.78 2.80 -0.05
N GLY A 430 -9.62 3.12 -0.63
CA GLY A 430 -9.46 4.19 -1.62
C GLY A 430 -9.51 3.67 -3.05
N SER A 431 -10.30 4.30 -3.93
CA SER A 431 -10.51 3.78 -5.30
C SER A 431 -9.28 3.86 -6.20
N GLN A 432 -8.29 4.70 -5.87
CA GLN A 432 -7.03 4.87 -6.61
C GLN A 432 -5.84 4.33 -5.83
N ASP A 433 -6.07 3.47 -4.84
CA ASP A 433 -5.01 2.76 -4.15
C ASP A 433 -4.42 1.67 -5.06
N ILE A 434 -3.21 1.91 -5.55
CA ILE A 434 -2.45 0.95 -6.37
C ILE A 434 -1.51 0.06 -5.55
N PHE A 435 -1.29 0.40 -4.27
CA PHE A 435 -0.39 -0.34 -3.39
C PHE A 435 -1.13 -1.46 -2.67
N ALA A 436 -2.35 -1.20 -2.23
CA ALA A 436 -3.30 -2.17 -1.70
C ALA A 436 -4.60 -2.12 -2.53
N PRO A 437 -4.62 -2.74 -3.73
CA PRO A 437 -5.74 -2.61 -4.66
C PRO A 437 -7.09 -3.00 -4.04
N PRO A 438 -8.07 -2.09 -4.04
CA PRO A 438 -9.20 -2.18 -3.12
C PRO A 438 -10.16 -3.32 -3.39
N VAL A 439 -10.28 -3.76 -4.64
CA VAL A 439 -11.10 -4.92 -4.99
C VAL A 439 -10.56 -6.17 -4.29
N PHE A 440 -9.25 -6.37 -4.31
CA PHE A 440 -8.62 -7.57 -3.76
C PHE A 440 -8.46 -7.49 -2.25
N GLU A 441 -8.05 -6.33 -1.72
CA GLU A 441 -7.60 -6.18 -0.33
C GLU A 441 -8.66 -5.60 0.62
N GLN A 442 -9.81 -5.10 0.14
CA GLN A 442 -10.87 -4.62 1.05
C GLN A 442 -12.25 -5.10 0.65
N ILE A 443 -12.66 -4.91 -0.61
CA ILE A 443 -14.02 -5.19 -1.06
C ILE A 443 -14.30 -6.70 -1.03
N ARG A 444 -13.40 -7.53 -1.57
CA ARG A 444 -13.57 -8.98 -1.52
C ARG A 444 -13.46 -9.52 -0.08
N PRO A 445 -12.45 -9.16 0.73
CA PRO A 445 -12.39 -9.54 2.15
C PRO A 445 -13.62 -9.13 2.97
N PHE A 446 -14.24 -7.99 2.67
CA PHE A 446 -15.47 -7.56 3.33
C PHE A 446 -16.62 -8.59 3.20
N THR A 447 -16.66 -9.33 2.10
CA THR A 447 -17.66 -10.40 1.89
C THR A 447 -17.44 -11.63 2.77
N TRP A 448 -16.20 -11.85 3.23
CA TRP A 448 -15.82 -13.00 4.08
C TRP A 448 -16.09 -12.78 5.56
N LEU A 449 -16.28 -11.52 5.98
CA LEU A 449 -16.57 -11.17 7.36
C LEU A 449 -17.95 -11.69 7.78
N SER A 450 -17.98 -12.41 8.90
CA SER A 450 -19.20 -13.04 9.44
C SER A 450 -19.96 -12.19 10.46
N ASP A 451 -19.30 -11.21 11.09
CA ASP A 451 -19.97 -10.33 12.05
C ASP A 451 -20.96 -9.39 11.32
N PRO A 452 -22.20 -9.21 11.81
CA PRO A 452 -23.16 -8.30 11.19
C PRO A 452 -22.79 -6.82 11.38
N ASN A 453 -21.98 -6.48 12.38
CA ASN A 453 -21.49 -5.12 12.63
C ASN A 453 -20.22 -4.85 11.81
N LYS A 454 -20.34 -5.02 10.50
CA LYS A 454 -19.27 -4.76 9.55
C LYS A 454 -19.59 -3.56 8.68
N TYR A 455 -18.57 -2.77 8.39
CA TYR A 455 -18.69 -1.55 7.58
C TYR A 455 -17.60 -1.51 6.53
N LEU A 456 -17.94 -1.08 5.32
CA LEU A 456 -17.01 -0.81 4.23
C LEU A 456 -17.16 0.66 3.81
N ALA A 457 -16.18 1.48 4.18
CA ALA A 457 -16.09 2.86 3.75
C ALA A 457 -15.29 2.95 2.44
N LEU A 458 -15.95 3.39 1.37
CA LEU A 458 -15.35 3.57 0.05
C LEU A 458 -15.11 5.06 -0.20
N ILE A 459 -13.88 5.43 -0.53
CA ILE A 459 -13.51 6.82 -0.83
C ILE A 459 -13.04 6.89 -2.28
N GLU A 460 -13.84 7.56 -3.11
CA GLU A 460 -13.50 7.80 -4.51
C GLU A 460 -12.24 8.68 -4.61
N ASN A 461 -11.39 8.45 -5.60
CA ASN A 461 -10.16 9.20 -5.87
C ASN A 461 -9.10 9.19 -4.76
N ALA A 462 -9.36 8.54 -3.62
CA ALA A 462 -8.39 8.35 -2.57
C ALA A 462 -7.34 7.31 -2.99
N THR A 463 -6.08 7.61 -2.66
CA THR A 463 -4.90 6.78 -2.89
C THR A 463 -4.49 6.06 -1.60
N HIS A 464 -3.41 5.28 -1.66
CA HIS A 464 -2.83 4.65 -0.47
C HIS A 464 -2.42 5.67 0.61
N PHE A 465 -2.04 6.88 0.17
CA PHE A 465 -1.48 7.94 1.01
C PHE A 465 -2.53 8.94 1.50
N SER A 466 -3.78 8.86 1.02
CA SER A 466 -4.80 9.87 1.35
C SER A 466 -5.18 9.92 2.82
N ALA A 467 -4.97 8.83 3.57
CA ALA A 467 -5.23 8.75 5.01
C ALA A 467 -4.00 9.08 5.88
N ILE A 468 -2.82 9.19 5.28
CA ILE A 468 -1.56 9.45 5.99
C ILE A 468 -1.41 10.97 6.10
N ALA A 469 -1.10 11.49 7.29
CA ALA A 469 -0.82 12.92 7.49
C ALA A 469 0.31 13.43 6.55
N GLU A 470 0.42 14.74 6.39
CA GLU A 470 1.52 15.30 5.58
C GLU A 470 2.88 14.89 6.17
N PRO A 471 3.85 14.49 5.32
CA PRO A 471 5.16 14.19 5.81
C PRO A 471 5.79 15.44 6.45
N THR A 472 6.40 15.25 7.61
CA THR A 472 7.29 16.19 8.28
C THR A 472 8.74 15.81 7.95
N SER A 473 9.69 16.69 8.24
CA SER A 473 11.12 16.37 8.09
C SER A 473 11.57 15.13 8.89
N GLU A 474 10.79 14.69 9.88
CA GLU A 474 11.10 13.56 10.75
C GLU A 474 10.53 12.22 10.26
N ASN A 475 9.58 12.21 9.32
CA ASN A 475 8.93 11.00 8.80
C ASN A 475 9.04 10.84 7.26
N ASP A 476 9.78 11.73 6.60
CA ASP A 476 10.02 11.68 5.15
C ASP A 476 11.17 10.73 4.81
N VAL A 477 10.85 9.44 4.69
CA VAL A 477 11.83 8.38 4.37
C VAL A 477 11.98 8.16 2.87
N LEU A 478 10.86 8.31 2.16
CA LEU A 478 10.79 8.19 0.72
C LEU A 478 9.96 9.35 0.19
N PRO A 479 10.52 10.24 -0.64
CA PRO A 479 9.73 11.30 -1.25
C PRO A 479 8.67 10.64 -2.13
N VAL A 480 7.40 10.73 -1.71
CA VAL A 480 6.27 10.22 -2.49
C VAL A 480 6.04 11.19 -3.65
N PRO A 481 6.14 10.73 -4.91
CA PRO A 481 5.84 11.56 -6.07
C PRO A 481 4.46 12.22 -5.92
N PRO A 482 4.30 13.53 -6.20
CA PRO A 482 3.00 14.21 -6.07
C PRO A 482 1.86 13.51 -6.81
N ALA A 483 2.16 12.87 -7.95
CA ALA A 483 1.20 12.08 -8.72
C ALA A 483 0.59 10.89 -7.96
N LEU A 484 1.27 10.36 -6.93
CA LEU A 484 0.80 9.25 -6.10
C LEU A 484 0.00 9.70 -4.87
N LEU A 485 0.04 11.00 -4.51
CA LEU A 485 -0.71 11.52 -3.37
C LEU A 485 -2.22 11.60 -3.67
N GLY A 486 -2.57 11.90 -4.93
CA GLY A 486 -3.95 12.13 -5.34
C GLY A 486 -4.42 13.57 -5.04
N PRO A 487 -5.74 13.80 -4.93
CA PRO A 487 -6.30 15.12 -4.63
C PRO A 487 -6.02 15.57 -3.18
N ASP A 488 -6.45 16.78 -2.82
CA ASP A 488 -6.38 17.31 -1.44
C ASP A 488 -6.95 16.30 -0.43
N ARG A 489 -6.17 15.96 0.59
CA ARG A 489 -6.44 14.87 1.55
C ARG A 489 -7.30 15.30 2.74
N ALA A 490 -7.50 16.60 2.94
CA ALA A 490 -8.29 17.11 4.07
C ALA A 490 -9.68 16.47 4.23
N PRO A 491 -10.44 16.17 3.15
CA PRO A 491 -11.71 15.45 3.27
C PRO A 491 -11.55 14.05 3.85
N VAL A 492 -10.51 13.30 3.48
CA VAL A 492 -10.26 11.95 4.01
C VAL A 492 -10.00 11.98 5.52
N TYR A 493 -9.20 12.93 6.00
CA TYR A 493 -8.98 13.11 7.44
C TYR A 493 -10.29 13.39 8.17
N SER A 494 -11.12 14.27 7.59
CA SER A 494 -12.44 14.62 8.12
C SER A 494 -13.38 13.41 8.21
N TYR A 495 -13.40 12.55 7.19
CA TYR A 495 -14.19 11.32 7.20
C TYR A 495 -13.71 10.34 8.27
N LEU A 496 -12.40 10.10 8.35
CA LEU A 496 -11.82 9.20 9.33
C LEU A 496 -12.03 9.69 10.76
N ASN A 497 -11.96 10.99 10.99
CA ASN A 497 -12.31 11.62 12.26
C ASN A 497 -13.77 11.31 12.65
N ALA A 498 -14.72 11.58 11.76
CA ALA A 498 -16.14 11.34 12.05
C ALA A 498 -16.50 9.86 12.20
N LEU A 499 -16.04 9.02 11.27
CA LEU A 499 -16.35 7.59 11.25
C LEU A 499 -15.68 6.85 12.41
N SER A 500 -14.45 7.21 12.79
CA SER A 500 -13.78 6.58 13.95
C SER A 500 -14.52 6.88 15.25
N VAL A 501 -14.91 8.13 15.50
CA VAL A 501 -15.72 8.49 16.68
C VAL A 501 -17.04 7.73 16.66
N ALA A 502 -17.80 7.80 15.57
CA ALA A 502 -19.09 7.10 15.46
C ALA A 502 -18.96 5.59 15.71
N PHE A 503 -17.92 4.97 15.14
CA PHE A 503 -17.68 3.54 15.22
C PHE A 503 -17.26 3.11 16.63
N MET A 504 -16.31 3.81 17.24
CA MET A 504 -15.84 3.50 18.60
C MET A 504 -16.93 3.77 19.64
N GLU A 505 -17.64 4.90 19.56
CA GLU A 505 -18.76 5.21 20.46
C GLU A 505 -19.87 4.14 20.37
N THR A 506 -20.21 3.73 19.15
CA THR A 506 -21.27 2.72 18.93
C THR A 506 -20.88 1.35 19.46
N HIS A 507 -19.69 0.85 19.11
CA HIS A 507 -19.35 -0.57 19.28
C HIS A 507 -18.44 -0.85 20.46
N LEU A 508 -17.59 0.10 20.86
CA LEU A 508 -16.73 -0.05 22.04
C LEU A 508 -17.45 0.39 23.32
N LEU A 509 -18.25 1.46 23.23
CA LEU A 509 -18.95 2.05 24.38
C LEU A 509 -20.45 1.74 24.41
N ASN A 510 -20.97 1.04 23.40
CA ASN A 510 -22.39 0.67 23.27
C ASN A 510 -23.35 1.88 23.27
N ARG A 511 -22.91 3.02 22.73
CA ARG A 511 -23.73 4.25 22.65
C ARG A 511 -24.58 4.25 21.38
N SER A 512 -25.81 3.78 21.52
CA SER A 512 -26.76 3.61 20.42
C SER A 512 -27.08 4.88 19.62
N GLU A 513 -26.95 6.05 20.25
CA GLU A 513 -27.17 7.36 19.65
C GLU A 513 -26.15 7.68 18.54
N TYR A 514 -24.99 7.02 18.52
CA TYR A 514 -24.00 7.18 17.45
C TYR A 514 -24.26 6.31 16.22
N ARG A 515 -25.21 5.36 16.29
CA ARG A 515 -25.53 4.46 15.16
C ARG A 515 -26.02 5.18 13.93
N SER A 516 -26.67 6.35 14.07
CA SER A 516 -27.13 7.13 12.91
C SER A 516 -25.98 7.62 12.04
N TYR A 517 -24.80 7.87 12.62
CA TYR A 517 -23.60 8.28 11.88
C TYR A 517 -22.91 7.12 11.16
N LEU A 518 -23.34 5.87 11.38
CA LEU A 518 -22.82 4.69 10.68
C LEU A 518 -23.74 4.24 9.55
N GLN A 519 -24.62 5.12 9.04
CA GLN A 519 -25.52 4.86 7.92
C GLN A 519 -24.95 5.41 6.60
N PRO A 520 -25.33 4.82 5.44
CA PRO A 520 -24.96 5.36 4.13
C PRO A 520 -25.39 6.83 3.93
N SER A 521 -26.49 7.26 4.55
CA SER A 521 -26.97 8.64 4.50
C SER A 521 -26.03 9.64 5.19
N TYR A 522 -25.38 9.25 6.29
CA TYR A 522 -24.38 10.11 6.93
C TYR A 522 -23.14 10.25 6.05
N ALA A 523 -22.65 9.14 5.49
CA ALA A 523 -21.54 9.14 4.55
C ALA A 523 -21.79 10.07 3.37
N LYS A 524 -23.00 10.00 2.77
CA LYS A 524 -23.43 10.91 1.72
C LYS A 524 -23.50 12.37 2.19
N PHE A 525 -23.97 12.62 3.42
CA PHE A 525 -24.09 13.97 3.98
C PHE A 525 -22.73 14.66 4.18
N ILE A 526 -21.72 13.94 4.65
CA ILE A 526 -20.37 14.51 4.88
C ILE A 526 -19.48 14.48 3.63
N SER A 527 -19.88 13.75 2.59
CA SER A 527 -19.13 13.57 1.34
C SER A 527 -18.81 14.90 0.64
N LYS A 528 -17.62 14.97 0.06
CA LYS A 528 -17.08 16.13 -0.65
C LYS A 528 -16.32 15.69 -1.89
N GLU A 529 -16.72 16.20 -3.05
CA GLU A 529 -16.00 16.00 -4.31
C GLU A 529 -14.58 16.61 -4.27
N PRO A 530 -13.60 16.00 -4.97
CA PRO A 530 -13.70 14.79 -5.80
C PRO A 530 -13.55 13.48 -4.98
N LEU A 531 -13.49 13.57 -3.64
CA LEU A 531 -13.29 12.44 -2.74
C LEU A 531 -14.63 11.95 -2.15
N ASN A 532 -15.53 11.46 -3.00
CA ASN A 532 -16.86 11.06 -2.54
C ASN A 532 -16.78 9.85 -1.59
N LEU A 533 -17.46 9.97 -0.45
CA LEU A 533 -17.56 8.92 0.56
C LEU A 533 -18.83 8.10 0.37
N SER A 534 -18.70 6.78 0.46
CA SER A 534 -19.83 5.85 0.59
C SER A 534 -19.57 4.88 1.71
N LEU A 535 -20.64 4.42 2.36
CA LEU A 535 -20.56 3.46 3.45
C LEU A 535 -21.55 2.33 3.15
N LEU A 536 -21.05 1.10 3.21
CA LEU A 536 -21.86 -0.10 3.08
C LEU A 536 -21.83 -0.85 4.42
N GLN A 537 -22.97 -1.42 4.81
CA GLN A 537 -23.10 -2.26 6.01
C GLN A 537 -23.15 -3.76 5.67
N SER A 538 -23.34 -4.10 4.39
CA SER A 538 -23.35 -5.48 3.94
C SER A 538 -22.91 -5.58 2.49
N LEU A 539 -22.34 -6.74 2.12
CA LEU A 539 -22.06 -7.17 0.76
C LEU A 539 -21.90 -8.68 0.80
N SER A 540 -22.76 -9.41 0.10
CA SER A 540 -22.65 -10.87 0.00
C SER A 540 -21.64 -11.28 -1.07
N VAL A 541 -21.08 -12.49 -0.93
CA VAL A 541 -20.22 -13.12 -1.95
C VAL A 541 -20.95 -13.21 -3.30
N ALA A 542 -22.26 -13.50 -3.29
CA ALA A 542 -23.06 -13.59 -4.51
C ALA A 542 -23.20 -12.23 -5.21
N GLN A 543 -23.54 -11.16 -4.46
CA GLN A 543 -23.60 -9.80 -4.99
C GLN A 543 -22.25 -9.35 -5.55
N PHE A 544 -21.16 -9.57 -4.81
CA PHE A 544 -19.81 -9.23 -5.28
C PHE A 544 -19.47 -9.98 -6.56
N ASN A 545 -19.69 -11.30 -6.61
CA ASN A 545 -19.40 -12.10 -7.80
C ASN A 545 -20.26 -11.68 -8.99
N GLN A 546 -21.51 -11.28 -8.77
CA GLN A 546 -22.37 -10.73 -9.81
C GLN A 546 -21.76 -9.43 -10.37
N ILE A 547 -21.44 -8.45 -9.52
CA ILE A 547 -20.81 -7.19 -9.95
C ILE A 547 -19.49 -7.47 -10.69
N TRP A 548 -18.64 -8.34 -10.13
CA TRP A 548 -17.34 -8.69 -10.71
C TRP A 548 -17.43 -9.43 -12.05
N SER A 549 -18.47 -10.25 -12.26
CA SER A 549 -18.67 -11.03 -13.48
C SER A 549 -19.47 -10.30 -14.56
N GLU A 550 -20.43 -9.45 -14.20
CA GLU A 550 -21.15 -8.56 -15.12
C GLU A 550 -20.24 -7.47 -15.71
N SER A 551 -19.16 -7.14 -15.00
CA SER A 551 -18.04 -6.33 -15.50
C SER A 551 -17.20 -7.00 -16.62
N ILE A 552 -17.66 -8.10 -17.22
CA ILE A 552 -17.05 -8.76 -18.38
C ILE A 552 -17.91 -8.48 -19.63
N PRO A 553 -17.38 -7.80 -20.67
CA PRO A 553 -18.06 -7.75 -21.97
C PRO A 553 -18.29 -9.17 -22.50
N GLN A 554 -19.51 -9.48 -22.96
CA GLN A 554 -19.85 -10.78 -23.57
C GLN A 554 -18.94 -11.19 -24.74
N SER A 555 -18.13 -10.28 -25.28
CA SER A 555 -17.19 -10.51 -26.38
C SER A 555 -15.87 -11.21 -26.00
N VAL A 556 -15.62 -11.50 -24.71
CA VAL A 556 -14.40 -12.21 -24.25
C VAL A 556 -14.70 -13.59 -23.63
N LYS A 557 -15.80 -14.23 -24.04
CA LYS A 557 -15.90 -15.69 -23.91
C LYS A 557 -15.12 -16.31 -25.07
N LEU A 558 -13.88 -16.74 -24.82
CA LEU A 558 -13.23 -17.71 -25.71
C LEU A 558 -14.13 -18.95 -25.83
N PRO A 559 -14.21 -19.60 -27.00
CA PRO A 559 -15.00 -20.82 -27.14
C PRO A 559 -14.44 -21.87 -26.17
N ASN A 560 -15.33 -22.52 -25.40
CA ASN A 560 -14.97 -23.73 -24.67
C ASN A 560 -14.27 -24.69 -25.64
N PRO A 561 -13.06 -25.19 -25.33
CA PRO A 561 -12.55 -26.35 -26.05
C PRO A 561 -13.52 -27.48 -25.75
N GLN A 562 -14.27 -27.90 -26.78
CA GLN A 562 -15.07 -29.11 -26.72
C GLN A 562 -14.16 -30.26 -26.33
N LEU A 563 -14.35 -30.80 -25.13
CA LEU A 563 -13.87 -32.12 -24.76
C LEU A 563 -14.50 -33.09 -25.73
N THR A 564 -13.72 -33.55 -26.71
CA THR A 564 -14.09 -34.69 -27.53
C THR A 564 -14.09 -35.92 -26.64
N PRO A 565 -15.18 -36.70 -26.59
CA PRO A 565 -15.19 -37.94 -25.85
C PRO A 565 -14.28 -38.95 -26.58
N THR A 566 -13.30 -39.48 -25.86
CA THR A 566 -12.49 -40.63 -26.29
C THR A 566 -13.40 -41.78 -26.72
N PRO A 567 -13.22 -42.38 -27.91
CA PRO A 567 -13.89 -43.63 -28.26
C PRO A 567 -13.38 -44.75 -27.35
N ARG A 568 -14.30 -45.65 -26.98
CA ARG A 568 -14.08 -46.81 -26.12
C ARG A 568 -13.00 -47.77 -26.62
#